data_AF-A0A7C3QXY7-F1
#
_entry.id   AF-A0A7C3QXY7-F1
#
_cell.length_a   1.000
_cell.length_b   1.000
_cell.length_c   1.000
_cell.angle_alpha   90.00
_cell.angle_beta   90.00
_cell.angle_gamma   90.00
#
_symmetry.space_group_name_H-M   'P 1'
#
loop_
_entity.id
_entity.type
_entity.pdbx_description
1 polymer ?
#
loop_
_entity_poly.entity_id
_entity_poly.type
_entity_poly.pdbx_seq_one_letter_code
_entity_poly.pdbx_strand_id
1 'polypeptide(L)' 'MKKAVCLVSGGMDSFVSAAIAKKQGYEIYALTIDYGQKNKKEISSAKK' A
#
# COMPACT_ATOMS: atom_id res chain seq x y z
N MET A 1 9.44 -18.19 -0.89
CA MET A 1 8.95 -16.95 -0.23
C MET A 1 7.61 -16.60 -0.85
N LYS A 2 6.56 -16.31 -0.07
CA LYS A 2 5.23 -15.98 -0.63
C LYS A 2 5.19 -14.51 -1.03
N LYS A 3 4.64 -14.20 -2.20
CA LYS A 3 4.50 -12.82 -2.70
C LYS A 3 3.11 -12.29 -2.40
N ALA A 4 3.00 -11.00 -2.06
CA ALA A 4 1.73 -10.31 -1.85
C ALA A 4 1.74 -8.96 -2.57
N VAL A 5 0.65 -8.65 -3.26
CA VAL A 5 0.39 -7.32 -3.81
C VAL A 5 -0.49 -6.58 -2.82
N CYS A 6 -0.01 -5.44 -2.32
CA CYS A 6 -0.72 -4.61 -1.36
C CYS A 6 -1.20 -3.33 -2.04
N LEU A 7 -2.51 -3.14 -2.14
CA LEU A 7 -3.11 -1.91 -2.62
C LEU A 7 -2.95 -0.82 -1.54
N VAL A 8 -2.06 0.15 -1.77
CA VAL A 8 -1.78 1.26 -0.85
C VAL A 8 -2.49 2.49 -1.37
N SER A 9 -3.62 2.86 -0.76
CA SER A 9 -4.39 4.05 -1.13
C SER A 9 -3.77 5.35 -0.59
N GLY A 10 -2.91 5.25 0.42
CA GLY A 10 -2.41 6.36 1.22
C GLY A 10 -3.13 6.51 2.57
N GLY A 11 -4.17 5.72 2.82
CA GLY A 11 -4.84 5.61 4.11
C GLY A 11 -4.18 4.59 5.05
N MET A 12 -4.33 4.80 6.36
CA MET A 12 -3.69 3.99 7.42
C MET A 12 -4.01 2.49 7.32
N ASP A 13 -5.26 2.12 7.04
CA ASP A 13 -5.69 0.71 6.98
C ASP A 13 -4.92 -0.08 5.91
N SER A 14 -4.65 0.55 4.78
CA SER A 14 -3.88 -0.05 3.68
C SER A 14 -2.41 -0.28 4.08
N PHE A 15 -1.82 0.65 4.83
CA PHE A 15 -0.47 0.51 5.37
C PHE A 15 -0.37 -0.55 6.46
N VAL A 16 -1.32 -0.59 7.39
CA VAL A 16 -1.37 -1.59 8.47
C VAL A 16 -1.52 -3.00 7.87
N SER A 17 -2.36 -3.16 6.86
CA SER A 17 -2.53 -4.43 6.15
C SER A 17 -1.22 -4.90 5.50
N ALA A 18 -0.50 -3.99 4.81
CA ALA A 18 0.80 -4.29 4.23
C ALA A 18 1.87 -4.63 5.30
N ALA A 19 1.85 -3.94 6.45
CA ALA A 19 2.75 -4.19 7.57
C ALA A 19 2.51 -5.57 8.20
N ILE A 20 1.25 -5.98 8.36
CA ILE A 20 0.88 -7.32 8.84
C ILE A 20 1.39 -8.39 7.87
N ALA A 21 1.17 -8.21 6.57
CA ALA A 21 1.69 -9.14 5.55
C ALA A 21 3.22 -9.24 5.58
N LYS A 22 3.92 -8.11 5.72
CA LYS A 22 5.39 -8.10 5.87
C LYS A 22 5.83 -8.87 7.12
N LYS A 23 5.15 -8.68 8.26
CA LYS A 23 5.42 -9.41 9.52
C LYS A 23 5.18 -10.91 9.38
N GLN A 24 4.26 -11.33 8.51
CA GLN A 24 3.99 -12.73 8.20
C GLN A 24 5.00 -13.35 7.20
N GLY A 25 6.02 -12.60 6.77
CA GLY A 25 7.10 -13.11 5.90
C GLY A 25 6.79 -13.05 4.41
N TYR A 26 5.80 -12.25 3.99
CA TYR A 26 5.54 -12.03 2.57
C TYR A 26 6.54 -11.03 1.97
N GLU A 27 6.92 -11.28 0.72
CA GLU A 27 7.54 -10.30 -0.15
C GLU A 27 6.46 -9.34 -0.67
N ILE A 28 6.55 -8.08 -0.28
CA ILE A 28 5.50 -7.08 -0.54
C ILE A 28 5.79 -6.31 -1.83
N TYR A 29 4.77 -6.24 -2.69
CA TYR A 29 4.71 -5.39 -3.86
C TYR A 29 3.61 -4.36 -3.66
N ALA A 30 3.96 -3.09 -3.47
CA ALA A 30 2.99 -2.02 -3.28
C ALA A 30 2.40 -1.56 -4.62
N LEU A 31 1.08 -1.37 -4.67
CA LEU A 31 0.35 -0.82 -5.81
C LEU A 31 -0.53 0.34 -5.35
N THR A 32 -0.34 1.51 -5.95
CA THR A 32 -1.25 2.64 -5.80
C THR A 32 -1.87 2.95 -7.15
N ILE A 33 -3.19 3.07 -7.19
CA ILE A 33 -3.92 3.42 -8.42
C ILE A 33 -4.29 4.89 -8.35
N ASP A 34 -3.83 5.67 -9.32
CA ASP A 34 -4.32 7.03 -9.54
C ASP A 34 -5.51 7.00 -10.50
N TYR A 35 -6.71 7.16 -9.95
CA TYR A 35 -7.97 7.23 -10.71
C TYR A 35 -8.57 8.66 -10.73
N GLY A 36 -7.76 9.68 -10.47
CA GLY A 36 -8.22 11.08 -10.45
C GLY A 36 -8.91 11.49 -9.15
N GLN A 37 -8.63 10.78 -8.04
CA GLN A 37 -9.15 11.09 -6.71
C GLN A 37 -8.79 12.52 -6.25
N LYS A 38 -9.72 13.19 -5.56
CA LYS A 38 -9.55 14.58 -5.07
C LYS A 38 -8.36 14.73 -4.12
N ASN A 39 -8.08 13.72 -3.29
CA ASN A 39 -7.01 13.74 -2.30
C ASN A 39 -5.67 13.28 -2.88
N LYS A 40 -5.06 14.09 -3.75
CA LYS A 40 -3.74 13.79 -4.34
C LYS A 40 -2.61 13.64 -3.31
N LYS A 41 -2.78 14.18 -2.09
CA LYS A 41 -1.81 14.03 -0.99
C LYS A 41 -1.59 12.57 -0.61
N GLU A 42 -2.64 11.74 -0.64
CA GLU A 42 -2.57 10.33 -0.25
C GLU A 42 -1.68 9.53 -1.21
N ILE A 43 -1.77 9.81 -2.51
CA ILE A 43 -0.90 9.23 -3.55
C ILE A 43 0.56 9.60 -3.33
N SER A 44 0.85 10.86 -2.97
CA SER A 44 2.22 11.29 -2.68
C SER A 44 2.78 10.62 -1.42
N SER A 45 1.95 10.40 -0.40
CA SER A 45 2.35 9.71 0.82
C SER A 45 2.62 8.22 0.60
N ALA A 46 1.94 7.58 -0.35
CA ALA A 46 2.14 6.18 -0.70
C ALA A 46 3.49 5.88 -1.42
N LYS A 47 4.17 6.92 -1.94
CA LYS A 47 5.45 6.77 -2.65
C LYS A 47 6.70 6.76 -1.74
N LYS A 48 6.57 7.17 -0.49
CA LYS A 48 7.67 7.24 0.49
C LYS A 48 7.69 6.01 1.37
#